data_AF-A0A9C8ZPP6-F1
#
_entry.id   AF-A0A9C8ZPP6-F1
#
_cell.length_a   1.000
_cell.length_b   1.000
_cell.length_c   1.000
_cell.angle_alpha   90.00
_cell.angle_beta   90.00
_cell.angle_gamma   90.00
#
_symmetry.space_group_name_H-M   'P 1'
#
loop_
_entity.id
_entity.type
_entity.pdbx_description
1 polymer ?
#
loop_
_entity_poly.entity_id
_entity_poly.type
_entity_poly.pdbx_seq_one_letter_code
_entity_poly.pdbx_strand_id
1 'polypeptide(L)'
;MNRPEPITVIKADHTGREVWRYRGVVLERDSRHVKLEARFNRDDYDLGYATFRRNDRFVEYFYSDRWYNIFEIHDADDDHLKGWYCNFTRPARLDRETIRADDLALDLFVYPDRRVLILDREEFEALPLREDERAAVLAALEELQERVREGLPPFDGGRGGE
;
A
#
# COMPACT_ATOMS: atom_id res chain seq x y z
N MET A 1 -11.18 15.81 20.76
CA MET A 1 -10.32 14.61 20.67
C MET A 1 -11.14 13.49 20.04
N ASN A 2 -11.00 13.26 18.74
CA ASN A 2 -11.58 12.07 18.11
C ASN A 2 -10.87 10.84 18.70
N ARG A 3 -11.64 9.85 19.15
CA ARG A 3 -11.06 8.57 19.58
C ARG A 3 -10.43 7.90 18.35
N PRO A 4 -9.28 7.23 18.50
CA PRO A 4 -8.74 6.41 17.42
C PRO A 4 -9.78 5.36 17.04
N GLU A 5 -10.20 5.35 15.76
CA GLU A 5 -11.14 4.37 15.21
C GLU A 5 -10.34 3.13 14.78
N PRO A 6 -10.43 2.00 15.50
CA PRO A 6 -9.72 0.80 15.11
C PRO A 6 -10.34 0.20 13.85
N ILE A 7 -9.49 -0.33 12.99
CA ILE A 7 -9.92 -1.02 11.77
C ILE A 7 -9.09 -2.29 11.57
N THR A 8 -9.72 -3.32 11.01
CA THR A 8 -9.03 -4.57 10.67
C THR A 8 -8.73 -4.61 9.18
N VAL A 9 -7.46 -4.77 8.83
CA VAL A 9 -7.06 -5.00 7.43
C VAL A 9 -6.92 -6.50 7.20
N ILE A 10 -7.50 -6.96 6.10
CA ILE A 10 -7.44 -8.34 5.63
C ILE A 10 -6.80 -8.35 4.25
N LYS A 11 -5.59 -8.89 4.17
CA LYS A 11 -4.92 -9.15 2.90
C LYS A 11 -5.30 -10.55 2.45
N ALA A 12 -5.72 -10.65 1.19
CA ALA A 12 -6.06 -11.90 0.55
C ALA A 12 -5.15 -12.15 -0.66
N ASP A 13 -4.96 -13.41 -1.02
CA ASP A 13 -4.30 -13.76 -2.28
C ASP A 13 -5.20 -13.42 -3.49
N HIS A 14 -4.67 -13.63 -4.69
CA HIS A 14 -5.39 -13.36 -5.95
C HIS A 14 -6.70 -14.14 -6.11
N THR A 15 -6.92 -15.22 -5.34
CA THR A 15 -8.17 -15.99 -5.35
C THR A 15 -9.20 -15.44 -4.34
N GLY A 16 -8.81 -14.42 -3.57
CA GLY A 16 -9.62 -13.85 -2.51
C GLY A 16 -9.58 -14.69 -1.23
N ARG A 17 -8.60 -15.56 -1.03
CA ARG A 17 -8.41 -16.28 0.24
C ARG A 17 -7.54 -15.46 1.18
N GLU A 18 -7.95 -15.34 2.44
CA GLU A 18 -7.20 -14.57 3.45
C GLU A 18 -5.81 -15.17 3.70
N VAL A 19 -4.78 -14.33 3.61
CA VAL A 19 -3.38 -14.70 3.87
C VAL A 19 -2.82 -13.98 5.09
N TRP A 20 -3.30 -12.77 5.37
CA TRP A 20 -2.80 -11.99 6.50
C TRP A 20 -3.89 -11.06 7.05
N ARG A 21 -3.82 -10.82 8.36
CA ARG A 21 -4.76 -9.96 9.08
C ARG A 21 -4.02 -9.17 10.15
N TYR A 22 -4.30 -7.88 10.22
CA TYR A 22 -3.74 -6.98 11.23
C TYR A 22 -4.70 -5.85 11.58
N ARG A 23 -4.37 -5.11 12.64
CA ARG A 23 -5.12 -3.94 13.08
C ARG A 23 -4.38 -2.66 12.72
N GLY A 24 -5.14 -1.64 12.35
CA GLY A 24 -4.69 -0.27 12.21
C GLY A 24 -5.65 0.69 12.90
N VAL A 25 -5.34 1.98 12.79
CA VAL A 25 -6.16 3.10 13.27
C VAL A 25 -6.47 4.01 12.11
N VAL A 26 -7.75 4.27 11.85
CA VAL A 26 -8.16 5.18 10.78
C VAL A 26 -7.67 6.60 11.08
N LEU A 27 -6.97 7.20 10.13
CA LEU A 27 -6.56 8.60 10.13
C LEU A 27 -7.55 9.46 9.33
N GLU A 28 -7.95 8.95 8.17
CA GLU A 28 -8.89 9.62 7.26
C GLU A 28 -9.75 8.56 6.56
N ARG A 29 -11.01 8.92 6.28
CA ARG A 29 -11.94 8.05 5.57
C ARG A 29 -12.90 8.90 4.76
N ASP A 30 -13.04 8.56 3.49
CA ASP A 30 -14.09 9.04 2.61
C ASP A 30 -14.83 7.87 1.94
N SER A 31 -15.69 8.17 0.96
CA SER A 31 -16.49 7.16 0.26
C SER A 31 -15.71 6.18 -0.63
N ARG A 32 -14.45 6.51 -0.96
CA ARG A 32 -13.62 5.78 -1.93
C ARG A 32 -12.23 5.45 -1.41
N HIS A 33 -11.79 6.06 -0.31
CA HIS A 33 -10.49 5.79 0.28
C HIS A 33 -10.52 5.76 1.80
N VAL A 34 -9.62 4.96 2.37
CA VAL A 34 -9.29 4.98 3.79
C VAL A 34 -7.78 5.11 3.94
N LYS A 35 -7.36 6.13 4.70
CA LYS A 35 -6.00 6.29 5.21
C LYS A 35 -5.96 5.80 6.64
N LEU A 36 -5.02 4.92 6.96
CA LEU A 36 -4.83 4.41 8.31
C LEU A 36 -3.36 4.39 8.71
N GLU A 37 -3.12 4.28 10.01
CA GLU A 37 -1.80 3.96 10.55
C GLU A 37 -1.80 2.52 11.06
N ALA A 38 -0.75 1.77 10.72
CA ALA A 38 -0.44 0.46 11.30
C ALA A 38 1.04 0.40 11.69
N ARG A 39 1.38 -0.54 12.57
CA ARG A 39 2.77 -0.80 12.99
C ARG A 39 3.22 -2.13 12.41
N PHE A 40 4.40 -2.15 11.81
CA PHE A 40 4.97 -3.38 11.26
C PHE A 40 5.13 -4.41 12.39
N ASN A 41 4.34 -5.47 12.32
CA ASN A 41 4.14 -6.43 13.41
C ASN A 41 4.93 -7.73 13.24
N ARG A 42 5.95 -7.72 12.37
CA ARG A 42 6.88 -8.83 12.13
C ARG A 42 8.28 -8.47 12.65
N ASP A 43 9.17 -9.45 12.65
CA ASP A 43 10.59 -9.23 12.87
C ASP A 43 11.20 -8.48 11.68
N ASP A 44 12.35 -7.84 11.93
CA ASP A 44 13.07 -7.07 10.92
C ASP A 44 13.26 -7.89 9.64
N TYR A 45 12.89 -7.29 8.52
CA TYR A 45 12.88 -7.94 7.22
C TYR A 45 13.69 -7.09 6.24
N ASP A 46 14.86 -7.60 5.88
CA ASP A 46 15.73 -7.00 4.87
C ASP A 46 15.33 -7.50 3.49
N LEU A 47 14.89 -6.57 2.64
CA LEU A 47 14.45 -6.85 1.27
C LEU A 47 15.57 -6.61 0.24
N GLY A 48 16.78 -6.26 0.69
CA GLY A 48 17.92 -5.87 -0.16
C GLY A 48 17.82 -4.45 -0.76
N TYR A 49 16.63 -3.87 -0.88
CA TYR A 49 16.40 -2.48 -1.31
C TYR A 49 15.89 -1.56 -0.19
N ALA A 50 15.30 -2.14 0.85
CA ALA A 50 14.85 -1.46 2.06
C ALA A 50 14.80 -2.46 3.21
N THR A 51 14.91 -1.98 4.44
CA THR A 51 14.76 -2.79 5.65
C THR A 51 13.51 -2.34 6.40
N PHE A 52 12.52 -3.23 6.50
CA PHE A 52 11.33 -2.99 7.32
C PHE A 52 11.63 -3.50 8.73
N ARG A 53 11.67 -2.59 9.68
CA ARG A 53 11.99 -2.91 11.08
C ARG A 53 10.70 -3.11 11.85
N ARG A 54 10.74 -3.98 12.84
CA ARG A 54 9.65 -4.13 13.79
C ARG A 54 9.27 -2.76 14.33
N ASN A 55 7.97 -2.49 14.38
CA ASN A 55 7.38 -1.24 14.84
C ASN A 55 7.56 -0.01 13.92
N ASP A 56 8.12 -0.19 12.72
CA ASP A 56 8.04 0.84 11.68
C ASP A 56 6.59 1.29 11.50
N ARG A 57 6.43 2.59 11.26
CA ARG A 57 5.12 3.21 11.12
C ARG A 57 4.72 3.19 9.65
N PHE A 58 3.59 2.55 9.38
CA PHE A 58 3.03 2.43 8.06
C PHE A 58 1.80 3.33 8.00
N VAL A 59 1.85 4.35 7.16
CA VAL A 59 0.68 5.15 6.78
C VAL A 59 0.13 4.56 5.48
N GLU A 60 -0.96 3.83 5.60
CA GLU A 60 -1.51 3.00 4.53
C GLU A 60 -2.73 3.66 3.89
N TYR A 61 -2.75 3.66 2.56
CA TYR A 61 -3.80 4.24 1.72
C TYR A 61 -4.47 3.12 0.93
N PHE A 62 -5.74 2.85 1.23
CA PHE A 62 -6.57 1.89 0.52
C PHE A 62 -7.64 2.61 -0.30
N TYR A 63 -7.88 2.12 -1.51
CA TYR A 63 -8.81 2.72 -2.47
C TYR A 63 -9.82 1.69 -2.96
N SER A 64 -11.11 2.05 -3.02
CA SER A 64 -12.16 1.23 -3.62
C SER A 64 -12.37 1.51 -5.11
N ASP A 65 -11.65 2.48 -5.67
CA ASP A 65 -11.70 2.86 -7.09
C ASP A 65 -10.34 2.81 -7.79
N ARG A 66 -9.30 2.29 -7.14
CA ARG A 66 -7.95 2.09 -7.72
C ARG A 66 -7.48 0.65 -7.56
N TRP A 67 -6.60 0.23 -8.47
CA TRP A 67 -6.03 -1.12 -8.51
C TRP A 67 -4.71 -1.24 -7.75
N TYR A 68 -4.53 -0.44 -6.71
CA TYR A 68 -3.38 -0.50 -5.83
C TYR A 68 -3.73 0.04 -4.44
N ASN A 69 -2.93 -0.30 -3.44
CA ASN A 69 -2.81 0.40 -2.17
C ASN A 69 -1.37 0.87 -1.99
N ILE A 70 -1.17 1.91 -1.19
CA ILE A 70 0.14 2.52 -0.97
C ILE A 70 0.44 2.50 0.52
N PHE A 71 1.63 2.08 0.91
CA PHE A 71 2.13 2.14 2.27
C PHE A 71 3.31 3.11 2.32
N GLU A 72 3.12 4.25 2.95
CA GLU A 72 4.19 5.19 3.28
C GLU A 72 4.87 4.72 4.57
N ILE A 73 6.17 4.47 4.50
CA ILE A 73 6.91 3.74 5.53
C ILE A 73 7.88 4.68 6.22
N HIS A 74 7.76 4.78 7.54
CA HIS A 74 8.62 5.59 8.39
C HIS A 74 9.36 4.72 9.41
N ASP A 75 10.62 5.07 9.70
CA ASP A 75 11.42 4.36 10.69
C ASP A 75 10.83 4.45 12.09
N ALA A 76 10.88 3.33 12.82
CA ALA A 76 10.37 3.22 14.18
C ALA A 76 11.05 4.17 15.19
N ASP A 77 12.33 4.52 15.00
CA ASP A 77 13.13 5.25 15.99
C ASP A 77 13.04 6.78 15.81
N ASP A 78 13.05 7.27 14.57
CA ASP A 78 13.15 8.71 14.27
C ASP A 78 12.10 9.24 13.27
N ASP A 79 11.18 8.39 12.80
CA ASP A 79 10.09 8.72 11.86
C ASP A 79 10.56 9.21 10.48
N HIS A 80 11.84 9.05 10.11
CA HIS A 80 12.28 9.36 8.75
C HIS A 80 11.59 8.48 7.72
N LEU A 81 11.24 9.09 6.58
CA LEU A 81 10.63 8.38 5.46
C LEU A 81 11.64 7.41 4.82
N LYS A 82 11.30 6.11 4.82
CA LYS A 82 12.04 5.04 4.14
C LYS A 82 11.64 4.91 2.67
N GLY A 83 10.41 5.25 2.34
CA GLY A 83 9.85 5.18 0.99
C GLY A 83 8.38 4.77 1.00
N TRP A 84 7.87 4.42 -0.18
CA TRP A 84 6.51 3.95 -0.37
C TRP A 84 6.47 2.57 -1.00
N TYR A 85 5.78 1.63 -0.37
CA TYR A 85 5.48 0.32 -0.94
C TYR A 85 4.09 0.34 -1.57
N CYS A 86 4.00 0.14 -2.87
CA CYS A 86 2.76 0.16 -3.63
C CYS A 86 2.42 -1.26 -4.07
N ASN A 87 1.33 -1.80 -3.53
CA ASN A 87 0.85 -3.13 -3.84
C ASN A 87 -0.32 -3.06 -4.81
N PHE A 88 -0.20 -3.72 -5.96
CA PHE A 88 -1.30 -3.81 -6.91
C PHE A 88 -2.33 -4.85 -6.47
N THR A 89 -3.56 -4.38 -6.31
CA THR A 89 -4.67 -5.18 -5.81
C THR A 89 -5.91 -4.94 -6.65
N ARG A 90 -6.92 -5.80 -6.50
CA ARG A 90 -8.28 -5.38 -6.87
C ARG A 90 -8.69 -4.17 -6.02
N PRO A 91 -9.66 -3.36 -6.50
CA PRO A 91 -10.21 -2.29 -5.69
C PRO A 91 -10.68 -2.82 -4.33
N ALA A 92 -10.22 -2.16 -3.27
CA ALA A 92 -10.41 -2.64 -1.92
C ALA A 92 -11.90 -2.59 -1.52
N ARG A 93 -12.33 -3.59 -0.77
CA ARG A 93 -13.64 -3.56 -0.11
C ARG A 93 -13.45 -2.80 1.21
N LEU A 94 -14.05 -1.61 1.28
CA LEU A 94 -13.93 -0.68 2.41
C LEU A 94 -15.24 -0.72 3.22
N ASP A 95 -15.26 -1.50 4.30
CA ASP A 95 -16.38 -1.55 5.25
C ASP A 95 -16.07 -0.68 6.48
N ARG A 96 -17.07 -0.51 7.35
CA ARG A 96 -16.93 0.30 8.57
C ARG A 96 -15.78 -0.17 9.46
N GLU A 97 -15.66 -1.48 9.67
CA GLU A 97 -14.69 -2.07 10.63
C GLU A 97 -13.58 -2.87 9.93
N THR A 98 -13.70 -3.11 8.63
CA THR A 98 -12.79 -3.97 7.86
C THR A 98 -12.41 -3.36 6.53
N ILE A 99 -11.15 -3.56 6.15
CA ILE A 99 -10.67 -3.36 4.78
C ILE A 99 -10.23 -4.71 4.25
N ARG A 100 -10.61 -5.02 3.01
CA ARG A 100 -10.11 -6.21 2.32
C ARG A 100 -9.50 -5.85 0.97
N ALA A 101 -8.28 -6.29 0.74
CA ALA A 101 -7.56 -6.11 -0.52
C ALA A 101 -7.07 -7.47 -1.03
N ASP A 102 -7.38 -7.77 -2.29
CA ASP A 102 -7.00 -9.01 -2.95
C ASP A 102 -5.73 -8.74 -3.78
N ASP A 103 -4.62 -9.34 -3.36
CA ASP A 103 -3.26 -9.14 -3.86
C ASP A 103 -3.08 -9.75 -5.26
N LEU A 104 -2.45 -8.98 -6.16
CA LEU A 104 -2.19 -9.40 -7.55
C LEU A 104 -0.69 -9.54 -7.83
N ALA A 105 0.13 -9.74 -6.80
CA ALA A 105 1.57 -10.00 -6.82
C ALA A 105 2.47 -8.93 -7.45
N LEU A 106 1.96 -8.00 -8.25
CA LEU A 106 2.76 -6.91 -8.76
C LEU A 106 2.95 -5.88 -7.66
N ASP A 107 4.20 -5.46 -7.46
CA ASP A 107 4.53 -4.45 -6.45
C ASP A 107 5.51 -3.41 -7.02
N LEU A 108 5.53 -2.25 -6.38
CA LEU A 108 6.40 -1.14 -6.74
C LEU A 108 6.90 -0.46 -5.46
N PHE A 109 8.22 -0.37 -5.31
CA PHE A 109 8.84 0.42 -4.26
C PHE A 109 9.31 1.77 -4.80
N VAL A 110 8.87 2.85 -4.16
CA VAL A 110 9.26 4.23 -4.47
C VAL A 110 10.22 4.70 -3.39
N TYR A 111 11.43 5.07 -3.76
CA TYR A 111 12.41 5.66 -2.85
C TYR A 111 12.03 7.11 -2.50
N PRO A 112 12.53 7.69 -1.39
CA PRO A 112 12.27 9.09 -1.04
C PRO A 112 12.66 10.11 -2.12
N ASP A 113 13.62 9.76 -2.98
CA ASP A 113 14.05 10.56 -4.14
C ASP A 113 13.18 10.33 -5.40
N ARG A 114 12.08 9.58 -5.28
CA ARG A 114 11.11 9.20 -6.31
C ARG A 114 11.66 8.27 -7.39
N ARG A 115 12.84 7.66 -7.21
CA ARG A 115 13.23 6.50 -8.00
C ARG A 115 12.23 5.36 -7.75
N VAL A 116 12.00 4.55 -8.79
CA VAL A 116 11.03 3.47 -8.78
C VAL A 116 11.74 2.13 -8.98
N LEU A 117 11.38 1.14 -8.18
CA LEU A 117 11.78 -0.26 -8.33
C LEU A 117 10.50 -1.10 -8.51
N ILE A 118 10.39 -1.81 -9.63
CA ILE A 118 9.30 -2.76 -9.89
C ILE A 118 9.71 -4.12 -9.34
N LEU A 119 8.79 -4.76 -8.62
CA LEU A 119 8.99 -6.04 -7.93
C LEU A 119 8.01 -7.08 -8.46
N ASP A 120 8.38 -8.35 -8.35
CA ASP A 120 7.48 -9.51 -8.50
C ASP A 120 6.69 -9.57 -9.82
N ARG A 121 7.28 -8.99 -10.88
CA ARG A 121 6.71 -9.00 -12.24
C ARG A 121 6.47 -10.41 -12.76
N GLU A 122 7.42 -11.32 -12.53
CA GLU A 122 7.31 -12.72 -12.96
C GLU A 122 6.16 -13.44 -12.24
N GLU A 123 5.94 -13.16 -10.95
CA GLU A 123 4.81 -13.72 -10.20
C GLU A 123 3.47 -13.21 -10.74
N PHE A 124 3.35 -11.91 -11.00
CA PHE A 124 2.16 -11.34 -11.65
C PHE A 124 1.89 -11.91 -13.04
N GLU A 125 2.92 -12.13 -13.85
CA GLU A 125 2.79 -12.74 -15.18
C GLU A 125 2.29 -14.19 -15.09
N ALA A 126 2.73 -14.93 -14.06
CA ALA A 126 2.32 -16.31 -13.81
C ALA A 126 0.89 -16.45 -13.24
N LEU A 127 0.29 -15.38 -12.69
CA LEU A 127 -1.07 -15.45 -12.14
C LEU A 127 -2.13 -15.74 -13.22
N PRO A 128 -3.10 -16.63 -12.94
CA PRO A 128 -4.20 -16.95 -13.86
C PRO A 128 -5.30 -15.87 -13.84
N LEU A 129 -4.94 -14.62 -14.11
CA LEU A 129 -5.86 -13.49 -14.15
C LEU A 129 -6.60 -13.40 -15.48
N ARG A 130 -7.82 -12.84 -15.46
CA ARG A 130 -8.51 -12.50 -16.70
C ARG A 130 -7.79 -11.35 -17.42
N GLU A 131 -7.97 -11.28 -18.72
CA GLU A 131 -7.33 -10.24 -19.56
C GLU A 131 -7.74 -8.81 -19.13
N ASP A 132 -9.00 -8.61 -18.72
CA ASP A 132 -9.49 -7.32 -18.23
C ASP A 132 -8.80 -6.88 -16.93
N GLU A 133 -8.58 -7.82 -16.01
CA GLU A 133 -7.90 -7.54 -14.75
C GLU A 133 -6.42 -7.23 -14.97
N ARG A 134 -5.77 -8.00 -15.86
CA ARG A 134 -4.38 -7.76 -16.23
C ARG A 134 -4.22 -6.38 -16.88
N ALA A 135 -5.12 -6.01 -17.79
CA ALA A 135 -5.12 -4.69 -18.42
C ALA A 135 -5.32 -3.57 -17.39
N ALA A 136 -6.23 -3.75 -16.42
CA ALA A 136 -6.48 -2.77 -15.37
C ALA A 136 -5.25 -2.55 -14.46
N VAL A 137 -4.54 -3.63 -14.08
CA VAL A 137 -3.29 -3.52 -13.31
C VAL A 137 -2.21 -2.79 -14.10
N LEU A 138 -2.05 -3.10 -15.39
CA LEU A 138 -1.04 -2.43 -16.22
C LEU A 138 -1.35 -0.94 -16.45
N ALA A 139 -2.62 -0.59 -16.63
CA ALA A 139 -3.05 0.81 -16.71
C ALA A 139 -2.81 1.54 -15.39
N ALA A 140 -3.12 0.89 -14.26
CA ALA A 140 -2.85 1.45 -12.94
C ALA A 140 -1.36 1.60 -12.65
N LEU A 141 -0.51 0.71 -13.19
CA LEU A 141 0.94 0.82 -13.09
C LEU A 141 1.47 2.03 -13.86
N GLU A 142 0.92 2.31 -15.04
CA GLU A 142 1.27 3.50 -15.82
C GLU A 142 0.85 4.77 -15.06
N GLU A 143 -0.42 4.85 -14.63
CA GLU A 143 -0.95 5.95 -13.84
C GLU A 143 -0.09 6.21 -12.60
N LEU A 144 0.22 5.16 -11.83
CA LEU A 144 0.97 5.29 -10.59
C LEU A 144 2.38 5.82 -10.85
N GLN A 145 3.06 5.36 -11.90
CA GLN A 145 4.37 5.89 -12.27
C GLN A 145 4.31 7.36 -12.70
N GLU A 146 3.27 7.78 -13.40
CA GLU A 146 3.06 9.19 -13.73
C GLU A 146 2.89 10.04 -12.47
N ARG A 147 2.05 9.59 -11.52
CA ARG A 147 1.86 10.27 -10.23
C ARG A 147 3.17 10.43 -9.46
N VAL A 148 4.02 9.39 -9.46
CA VAL A 148 5.35 9.45 -8.84
C VAL A 148 6.25 10.47 -9.54
N ARG A 149 6.30 10.48 -10.88
CA ARG A 149 7.10 11.45 -11.65
C ARG A 149 6.66 12.89 -11.37
N GLU A 150 5.36 13.12 -11.29
CA GLU A 150 4.78 14.43 -10.97
C GLU A 150 4.93 14.82 -9.49
N GLY A 151 5.27 13.87 -8.60
CA GLY A 151 5.39 14.11 -7.16
C GLY A 151 4.04 14.41 -6.51
N LEU A 152 2.97 13.78 -7.02
CA LEU A 152 1.64 13.93 -6.46
C LEU A 152 1.52 13.15 -5.14
N PRO A 153 0.69 13.61 -4.19
CA PRO A 153 0.46 12.89 -2.94
C PRO A 153 0.07 11.41 -3.19
N PRO A 154 0.59 10.46 -2.38
CA PRO A 154 1.46 10.67 -1.20
C PRO A 154 2.97 10.81 -1.50
N PHE A 155 3.40 10.93 -2.76
CA PHE A 155 4.81 10.91 -3.16
C PHE A 155 5.51 12.29 -3.09
N ASP A 156 4.88 13.28 -2.47
CA ASP A 156 5.39 14.66 -2.39
C ASP A 156 6.51 14.85 -1.35
N GLY A 157 6.88 13.80 -0.61
CA GLY A 157 8.04 13.79 0.29
C GLY A 157 7.85 14.57 1.58
N GLY A 158 6.60 14.76 2.05
CA GLY A 158 6.31 15.37 3.34
C GLY A 158 6.34 16.90 3.33
N ARG A 159 6.04 17.55 2.19
CA ARG A 159 5.80 19.01 2.15
C ARG A 159 4.34 19.40 2.47
N GLY A 160 3.51 18.47 2.94
CA GLY A 160 2.15 18.72 3.39
C GLY A 160 2.05 18.90 4.90
N GLY A 161 2.35 20.08 5.42
CA GLY A 161 2.16 20.40 6.83
C GLY A 161 2.67 21.80 7.22
N GLU A 162 2.04 22.84 6.68
CA GLU A 162 1.97 24.16 7.34
C GLU A 162 0.70 24.23 8.18
#